data_AF-A0A953PVR8-F1
#
_entry.id   AF-A0A953PVR8-F1
#
_cell.length_a   1.000
_cell.length_b   1.000
_cell.length_c   1.000
_cell.angle_alpha   90.00
_cell.angle_beta   90.00
_cell.angle_gamma   90.00
#
_symmetry.space_group_name_H-M   'P 1'
#
loop_
_entity.id
_entity.type
_entity.pdbx_description
1 polymer ?
#
loop_
_entity_poly.entity_id
_entity_poly.type
_entity_poly.pdbx_seq_one_letter_code
_entity_poly.pdbx_strand_id
1 'polypeptide(L)'
;MAEKTNPGTILIKEGTLLPESVCFESEPCTKGWRPIKNLDGYELDQRISKAGWTFFSMVGKVKATGLGFGGEKALRRAMKRVIANLDSKKFNCLEITQVRERHFLGLTCMSVSAYPRQIQRAPWAKDFAEWDRAKLAPVCTQP
;
A
#
# COMPACT_ATOMS: atom_id res chain seq x y z
N MET A 1 -16.47 -8.08 -9.48
CA MET A 1 -16.36 -8.05 -8.01
C MET A 1 -15.46 -6.87 -7.65
N ALA A 2 -15.99 -5.67 -7.46
CA ALA A 2 -15.19 -4.57 -6.93
C ALA A 2 -15.04 -4.80 -5.42
N GLU A 3 -13.88 -5.32 -5.00
CA GLU A 3 -13.53 -5.44 -3.60
C GLU A 3 -13.81 -4.11 -2.88
N LYS A 4 -14.50 -4.21 -1.74
CA LYS A 4 -14.90 -3.10 -0.88
C LYS A 4 -13.63 -2.35 -0.47
N THR A 5 -13.31 -1.27 -1.18
CA THR A 5 -12.12 -0.46 -0.88
C THR A 5 -12.38 0.26 0.43
N ASN A 6 -11.70 -0.16 1.49
CA ASN A 6 -11.87 0.40 2.82
C ASN A 6 -10.68 1.32 3.16
N PRO A 7 -10.84 2.25 4.11
CA PRO A 7 -9.69 2.87 4.76
C PRO A 7 -8.74 1.79 5.31
N GLY A 8 -7.45 2.01 5.17
CA GLY A 8 -6.40 1.03 5.49
C GLY A 8 -6.03 0.11 4.33
N THR A 9 -6.82 0.05 3.25
CA THR A 9 -6.45 -0.75 2.06
C THR A 9 -5.17 -0.19 1.42
N ILE A 10 -4.17 -1.05 1.24
CA ILE A 10 -2.92 -0.72 0.56
C ILE A 10 -2.95 -1.28 -0.84
N LEU A 11 -2.62 -0.45 -1.82
CA LEU A 11 -2.38 -0.86 -3.19
C LEU A 11 -0.89 -0.80 -3.48
N ILE A 12 -0.40 -1.81 -4.18
CA ILE A 12 0.97 -1.88 -4.68
C ILE A 12 0.96 -1.89 -6.21
N LYS A 13 1.91 -1.19 -6.80
CA LYS A 13 2.13 -1.18 -8.25
C LYS A 13 2.65 -2.56 -8.67
N GLU A 14 2.09 -3.12 -9.74
CA GLU A 14 2.57 -4.34 -10.36
C GLU A 14 4.02 -4.19 -10.80
N GLY A 15 4.81 -5.26 -10.61
CA GLY A 15 6.26 -5.24 -10.86
C GLY A 15 7.10 -4.54 -9.80
N THR A 16 6.50 -4.07 -8.69
CA THR A 16 7.26 -3.59 -7.54
C THR A 16 8.08 -4.72 -6.95
N LEU A 17 9.39 -4.52 -6.83
CA LEU A 17 10.28 -5.45 -6.15
C LEU A 17 9.89 -5.50 -4.67
N LEU A 18 9.75 -6.71 -4.16
CA LEU A 18 9.42 -7.00 -2.78
C LEU A 18 10.44 -7.99 -2.23
N PRO A 19 10.63 -8.04 -0.90
CA PRO A 19 11.41 -9.10 -0.29
C PRO A 19 10.79 -10.48 -0.60
N GLU A 20 11.62 -11.45 -0.96
CA GLU A 20 11.18 -12.82 -1.31
C GLU A 20 10.41 -13.50 -0.17
N SER A 21 10.72 -13.14 1.07
CA SER A 21 10.03 -13.62 2.27
C SER A 21 8.61 -13.07 2.43
N VAL A 22 8.19 -12.14 1.58
CA VAL A 22 6.90 -11.46 1.69
C VAL A 22 6.08 -11.64 0.40
N CYS A 23 5.38 -12.77 0.33
CA CYS A 23 4.32 -13.01 -0.65
C CYS A 23 3.00 -12.45 -0.13
N PHE A 24 2.26 -11.74 -1.01
CA PHE A 24 0.94 -11.20 -0.70
C PHE A 24 -0.10 -11.81 -1.63
N GLU A 25 -1.25 -12.18 -1.08
CA GLU A 25 -2.44 -12.40 -1.89
C GLU A 25 -2.91 -11.05 -2.45
N SER A 26 -3.04 -10.97 -3.77
CA SER A 26 -3.48 -9.76 -4.44
C SER A 26 -4.29 -10.11 -5.67
N GLU A 27 -5.46 -9.51 -5.83
CA GLU A 27 -6.24 -9.59 -7.07
C GLU A 27 -5.96 -8.35 -7.95
N PRO A 28 -5.99 -8.46 -9.28
CA PRO A 28 -5.84 -7.29 -10.14
C PRO A 28 -6.99 -6.29 -9.90
N CYS A 29 -6.71 -5.11 -9.34
CA CYS A 29 -7.76 -4.11 -9.09
C CYS A 29 -7.97 -3.23 -10.32
N THR A 30 -6.95 -2.50 -10.76
CA THR A 30 -6.97 -1.70 -12.01
C THR A 30 -5.57 -1.20 -12.42
N LYS A 31 -5.30 -1.09 -13.74
CA LYS A 31 -4.17 -0.34 -14.34
C LYS A 31 -2.78 -0.65 -13.75
N GLY A 32 -2.46 -1.92 -13.50
CA GLY A 32 -1.15 -2.26 -12.94
C GLY A 32 -1.02 -1.97 -11.45
N TRP A 33 -2.14 -1.93 -10.71
CA TRP A 33 -2.17 -1.81 -9.25
C TRP A 33 -3.03 -2.93 -8.68
N ARG A 34 -2.52 -3.54 -7.62
CA ARG A 34 -3.14 -4.66 -6.91
C ARG A 34 -3.27 -4.33 -5.42
N PRO A 35 -4.41 -4.61 -4.77
CA PRO A 35 -4.55 -4.45 -3.34
C PRO A 35 -3.77 -5.57 -2.63
N ILE A 36 -3.19 -5.25 -1.48
CA ILE A 36 -2.65 -6.23 -0.57
C ILE A 36 -3.81 -6.70 0.31
N LYS A 37 -4.12 -8.00 0.26
CA LYS A 37 -5.15 -8.58 1.12
C LYS A 37 -4.60 -8.89 2.51
N ASN A 38 -5.49 -8.84 3.51
CA ASN A 38 -5.25 -9.33 4.87
C ASN A 38 -4.05 -8.70 5.60
N LEU A 39 -3.63 -7.49 5.22
CA LEU A 39 -2.60 -6.72 5.92
C LEU A 39 -2.96 -5.24 5.94
N ASP A 40 -2.80 -4.62 7.10
CA ASP A 40 -2.83 -3.17 7.23
C ASP A 40 -1.42 -2.56 7.06
N GLY A 41 -1.33 -1.23 7.16
CA GLY A 41 -0.07 -0.50 6.95
C GLY A 41 0.99 -0.81 7.99
N TYR A 42 0.57 -1.13 9.21
CA TYR A 42 1.47 -1.41 10.32
C TYR A 42 2.05 -2.83 10.19
N GLU A 43 1.20 -3.83 9.93
CA GLU A 43 1.65 -5.21 9.72
C GLU A 43 2.55 -5.31 8.48
N LEU A 44 2.23 -4.57 7.42
CA LEU A 44 3.08 -4.49 6.24
C LEU A 44 4.46 -3.92 6.57
N ASP A 45 4.52 -2.77 7.25
CA ASP A 45 5.78 -2.14 7.66
C ASP A 45 6.62 -3.08 8.53
N GLN A 46 6.01 -3.76 9.49
CA GLN A 46 6.69 -4.71 10.37
C GLN A 46 7.27 -5.90 9.59
N ARG A 47 6.55 -6.43 8.61
CA ARG A 47 7.03 -7.57 7.81
C ARG A 47 8.20 -7.18 6.91
N ILE A 48 8.10 -6.04 6.23
CA ILE A 48 9.14 -5.65 5.29
C ILE A 48 10.36 -5.05 5.99
N SER A 49 10.19 -4.41 7.15
CA SER A 49 11.32 -3.94 7.99
C SER A 49 12.19 -5.09 8.49
N LYS A 50 11.58 -6.19 8.94
CA LYS A 50 12.30 -7.43 9.30
C LYS A 50 13.09 -8.03 8.13
N ALA A 51 12.65 -7.78 6.89
CA ALA A 51 13.35 -8.22 5.70
C ALA A 51 14.42 -7.22 5.20
N GLY A 52 14.70 -6.15 5.94
CA GLY A 52 15.65 -5.10 5.55
C GLY A 52 15.10 -4.14 4.49
N TRP A 53 13.79 -3.93 4.44
CA TRP A 53 13.12 -2.96 3.57
C TRP A 53 12.47 -1.84 4.39
N THR A 54 12.06 -0.78 3.73
CA THR A 54 11.40 0.37 4.35
C THR A 54 10.06 0.62 3.69
N PHE A 55 9.03 0.92 4.49
CA PHE A 55 7.73 1.43 4.04
C PHE A 55 7.55 2.83 4.60
N PHE A 56 7.52 3.86 3.76
CA PHE A 56 7.37 5.23 4.27
C PHE A 56 6.37 6.07 3.48
N SER A 57 5.81 7.07 4.16
CA SER A 57 4.94 8.07 3.57
C SER A 57 5.70 9.03 2.69
N MET A 58 5.22 9.24 1.48
CA MET A 58 5.52 10.48 0.77
C MET A 58 4.59 11.59 1.29
N VAL A 59 5.07 12.83 1.25
CA VAL A 59 4.25 14.01 1.56
C VAL A 59 3.24 14.21 0.42
N GLY A 60 2.03 14.67 0.77
CA GLY A 60 1.00 15.02 -0.21
C GLY A 60 -0.10 13.96 -0.31
N LYS A 61 -1.20 14.18 0.43
CA LYS A 61 -2.41 13.38 0.31
C LYS A 61 -3.02 13.60 -1.08
N VAL A 62 -3.27 12.53 -1.81
CA VAL A 62 -4.01 12.59 -3.07
C VAL A 62 -5.50 12.34 -2.82
N LYS A 63 -6.35 13.03 -3.57
CA LYS A 63 -7.80 12.89 -3.48
C LYS A 63 -8.39 12.90 -4.88
N ALA A 64 -9.38 12.05 -5.09
CA ALA A 64 -10.17 12.06 -6.31
C ALA A 64 -11.64 11.77 -6.02
N THR A 65 -12.49 12.21 -6.93
CA THR A 65 -13.94 12.01 -6.86
C THR A 65 -14.43 11.36 -8.14
N GLY A 66 -15.35 10.41 -8.02
CA GLY A 66 -16.03 9.74 -9.12
C GLY A 66 -17.55 9.83 -8.96
N LEU A 67 -18.25 10.06 -10.07
CA LEU A 67 -19.71 10.12 -10.13
C LEU A 67 -20.25 8.90 -10.86
N GLY A 68 -21.42 8.39 -10.49
CA GLY A 68 -22.08 7.30 -11.21
C GLY A 68 -23.49 7.00 -10.72
N PHE A 69 -24.25 6.29 -11.55
CA PHE A 69 -25.52 5.67 -11.19
C PHE A 69 -25.22 4.41 -10.37
N GLY A 70 -25.10 4.59 -9.05
CA GLY A 70 -24.72 3.55 -8.08
C GLY A 70 -23.29 3.70 -7.55
N GLY A 71 -23.11 3.31 -6.27
CA GLY A 71 -21.87 3.46 -5.53
C GLY A 71 -20.68 2.74 -6.15
N GLU A 72 -20.87 1.54 -6.70
CA GLU A 72 -19.77 0.77 -7.32
C GLU A 72 -19.15 1.50 -8.54
N LYS A 73 -20.00 2.01 -9.44
CA LYS A 73 -19.54 2.74 -10.64
C LYS A 73 -18.84 4.04 -10.24
N ALA A 74 -19.37 4.74 -9.24
CA ALA A 74 -18.78 5.95 -8.70
C ALA A 74 -17.41 5.68 -8.04
N LEU A 75 -17.32 4.63 -7.22
CA LEU A 75 -16.10 4.22 -6.52
C LEU A 75 -15.01 3.79 -7.50
N ARG A 76 -15.34 2.93 -8.48
CA ARG A 76 -14.41 2.50 -9.52
C ARG A 76 -13.82 3.69 -10.29
N ARG A 77 -14.65 4.70 -10.61
CA ARG A 77 -14.19 5.93 -11.26
C ARG A 77 -13.29 6.77 -10.34
N ALA A 78 -13.64 6.90 -9.06
CA ALA A 78 -12.83 7.61 -8.08
C ALA A 78 -11.44 6.94 -7.92
N MET A 79 -11.40 5.61 -7.83
CA MET A 79 -10.15 4.83 -7.76
C MET A 79 -9.31 5.00 -9.03
N LYS A 80 -9.90 4.87 -10.22
CA LYS A 80 -9.18 5.11 -11.48
C LYS A 80 -8.57 6.51 -11.55
N ARG A 81 -9.25 7.51 -10.99
CA ARG A 81 -8.79 8.90 -10.97
C ARG A 81 -7.70 9.12 -9.91
N VAL A 82 -7.84 8.57 -8.70
CA VAL A 82 -6.80 8.73 -7.66
C VAL A 82 -5.49 8.09 -8.12
N ILE A 83 -5.56 6.92 -8.78
CA ILE A 83 -4.39 6.24 -9.36
C ILE A 83 -3.81 7.00 -10.56
N ALA A 84 -4.65 7.69 -11.35
CA ALA A 84 -4.17 8.47 -12.50
C ALA A 84 -3.56 9.82 -12.10
N ASN A 85 -4.04 10.45 -11.03
CA ASN A 85 -3.48 11.69 -10.48
C ASN A 85 -2.11 11.49 -9.82
N LEU A 86 -1.76 10.23 -9.59
CA LEU A 86 -0.55 9.76 -8.97
C LEU A 86 0.55 9.68 -10.05
N ASP A 87 1.59 10.50 -9.92
CA ASP A 87 2.80 10.38 -10.74
C ASP A 87 3.53 9.07 -10.40
N SER A 88 3.17 8.00 -11.10
CA SER A 88 3.58 6.63 -10.83
C SER A 88 5.09 6.36 -10.89
N LYS A 89 5.91 7.37 -11.24
CA LYS A 89 7.36 7.32 -11.20
C LYS A 89 7.94 7.57 -9.79
N LYS A 90 7.16 8.16 -8.87
CA LYS A 90 7.68 8.64 -7.57
C LYS A 90 7.30 7.78 -6.35
N PHE A 91 6.34 6.87 -6.50
CA PHE A 91 5.91 5.96 -5.44
C PHE A 91 5.43 4.65 -6.05
N ASN A 92 5.49 3.57 -5.28
CA ASN A 92 5.10 2.23 -5.71
C ASN A 92 3.98 1.62 -4.84
N CYS A 93 3.57 2.32 -3.78
CA CYS A 93 2.44 1.96 -2.94
C CYS A 93 1.49 3.13 -2.71
N LEU A 94 0.26 2.81 -2.32
CA LEU A 94 -0.79 3.77 -2.03
C LEU A 94 -1.65 3.25 -0.89
N GLU A 95 -1.79 4.02 0.18
CA GLU A 95 -2.67 3.65 1.30
C GLU A 95 -3.95 4.49 1.26
N ILE A 96 -5.10 3.82 1.12
CA ILE A 96 -6.40 4.48 1.17
C ILE A 96 -6.67 4.91 2.60
N THR A 97 -6.86 6.21 2.81
CA THR A 97 -7.12 6.77 4.16
C THR A 97 -8.58 7.10 4.38
N GLN A 98 -9.34 7.29 3.30
CA GLN A 98 -10.71 7.75 3.41
C GLN A 98 -11.51 7.42 2.16
N VAL A 99 -12.70 6.89 2.36
CA VAL A 99 -13.74 6.76 1.34
C VAL A 99 -14.99 7.44 1.87
N ARG A 100 -15.53 8.40 1.11
CA ARG A 100 -16.78 9.10 1.44
C ARG A 100 -17.77 8.99 0.30
N GLU A 101 -18.99 8.62 0.63
CA GLU A 101 -20.13 8.61 -0.27
C GLU A 101 -21.00 9.85 -0.06
N ARG A 102 -21.54 10.38 -1.15
CA ARG A 102 -22.53 11.45 -1.17
C ARG A 102 -23.56 11.14 -2.25
N HIS A 103 -24.82 11.48 -2.01
CA HIS A 103 -25.88 11.33 -3.00
C HIS A 103 -26.50 12.69 -3.31
N PHE A 104 -26.70 12.98 -4.59
CA PHE A 104 -27.38 14.20 -5.03
C PHE A 104 -28.05 13.95 -6.38
N LEU A 105 -29.33 14.33 -6.51
CA LEU A 105 -30.12 14.22 -7.75
C LEU A 105 -30.06 12.84 -8.42
N GLY A 106 -30.19 11.75 -7.64
CA GLY A 106 -30.14 10.38 -8.17
C GLY A 106 -28.76 9.89 -8.61
N LEU A 107 -27.70 10.70 -8.42
CA LEU A 107 -26.31 10.32 -8.67
C LEU A 107 -25.59 10.04 -7.35
N THR A 108 -24.74 9.02 -7.38
CA THR A 108 -23.79 8.74 -6.31
C THR A 108 -22.44 9.38 -6.63
N CYS A 109 -21.87 10.06 -5.64
CA CYS A 109 -20.57 10.71 -5.67
C CYS A 109 -19.66 10.07 -4.63
N MET A 110 -18.61 9.39 -5.09
CA MET A 110 -17.60 8.76 -4.24
C MET A 110 -16.33 9.59 -4.22
N SER A 111 -15.86 9.98 -3.05
CA SER A 111 -14.57 10.63 -2.85
C SER A 111 -13.61 9.66 -2.16
N VAL A 112 -12.46 9.43 -2.79
CA VAL A 112 -11.37 8.61 -2.24
C VAL A 112 -10.20 9.52 -1.94
N SER A 113 -9.56 9.32 -0.79
CA SER A 113 -8.30 9.96 -0.44
C SER A 113 -7.26 8.94 -0.02
N ALA A 114 -6.00 9.19 -0.33
CA ALA A 114 -4.93 8.24 -0.11
C ALA A 114 -3.58 8.93 0.13
N TYR A 115 -2.68 8.24 0.84
CA TYR A 115 -1.29 8.65 0.99
C TYR A 115 -0.41 7.83 0.05
N PRO A 116 0.38 8.47 -0.83
CA PRO A 116 1.41 7.76 -1.57
C PRO A 116 2.46 7.22 -0.59
N ARG A 117 2.89 5.98 -0.84
CA ARG A 117 3.84 5.24 -0.01
C ARG A 117 4.94 4.66 -0.89
N GLN A 118 6.13 4.50 -0.33
CA GLN A 118 7.27 3.93 -1.04
C GLN A 118 7.80 2.73 -0.28
N ILE A 119 7.94 1.61 -0.99
CA ILE A 119 8.67 0.40 -0.57
C ILE A 119 10.03 0.39 -1.26
N GLN A 120 11.11 0.32 -0.49
CA GLN A 120 12.46 0.16 -1.05
C GLN A 120 13.38 -0.56 -0.07
N ARG A 121 14.47 -1.15 -0.57
CA ARG A 121 15.51 -1.73 0.28
C ARG A 121 16.05 -0.66 1.22
N ALA A 122 16.20 -1.01 2.49
CA ALA A 122 16.78 -0.12 3.46
C ALA A 122 18.26 0.11 3.12
N PRO A 123 18.76 1.36 3.15
CA PRO A 123 20.20 1.63 2.98
C PRO A 123 21.07 0.83 3.97
N TRP A 124 20.57 0.62 5.18
CA TRP A 124 21.24 -0.10 6.28
C TRP A 124 21.01 -1.62 6.27
N ALA A 125 20.35 -2.17 5.25
CA ALA A 125 20.02 -3.61 5.20
C ALA A 125 21.27 -4.51 5.20
N LYS A 126 22.42 -4.00 4.75
CA LYS A 126 23.70 -4.74 4.79
C LYS A 126 24.17 -4.99 6.23
N ASP A 127 24.01 -3.98 7.10
CA ASP A 127 24.46 -4.04 8.49
C ASP A 127 23.47 -4.83 9.38
N PHE A 128 22.19 -4.88 8.99
CA PHE A 128 21.15 -5.59 9.75
C PHE A 128 21.36 -7.12 9.74
N ALA A 129 21.79 -7.70 8.61
CA ALA A 129 22.12 -9.12 8.54
C ALA A 129 23.33 -9.49 9.41
N GLU A 130 24.27 -8.55 9.58
CA GLU A 130 25.41 -8.69 10.48
C GLU A 130 25.00 -8.57 11.95
N TRP A 131 24.06 -7.67 12.27
CA TRP A 131 23.52 -7.49 13.62
C TRP A 131 22.69 -8.69 14.10
N ASP A 132 21.85 -9.27 13.24
CA ASP A 132 21.12 -10.51 13.57
C ASP A 132 22.08 -11.71 13.74
N ARG A 133 23.14 -11.80 12.93
CA ARG A 133 24.19 -12.82 13.09
C ARG A 133 24.95 -12.64 14.41
N ALA A 134 25.24 -11.42 14.82
CA ALA A 134 25.92 -11.12 16.08
C ALA A 134 25.07 -11.47 17.32
N LYS A 135 23.74 -11.40 17.21
CA LYS A 135 22.81 -11.80 18.29
C LYS A 135 22.59 -13.31 18.42
N LEU A 136 22.91 -14.07 17.38
CA LEU A 136 22.80 -15.53 17.35
C LEU A 136 24.12 -16.24 17.69
N ALA A 137 25.18 -15.51 18.06
CA ALA A 137 26.36 -16.15 18.62
C ALA A 137 25.99 -16.84 19.95
N PRO A 138 26.33 -18.13 20.15
CA PRO A 138 26.12 -18.76 21.44
C PRO A 138 26.85 -17.94 22.49
N VAL A 139 26.15 -17.55 23.54
CA VAL A 139 26.77 -16.99 24.75
C VAL A 139 27.90 -17.95 25.13
N CYS A 140 29.14 -17.49 25.01
CA CYS A 140 30.29 -18.25 25.46
C CYS A 140 30.13 -18.45 26.97
N THR A 141 29.67 -19.63 27.39
CA THR A 141 29.76 -20.06 28.78
C THR A 141 31.24 -20.24 29.08
N GLN A 142 31.83 -19.27 29.77
CA GLN A 142 33.18 -19.36 30.29
C GLN A 142 33.21 -20.30 31.53
N PRO A 143 34.35 -20.96 31.79
CA PRO A 143 34.42 -22.23 32.53
C PRO A 143 34.17 -22.12 34.04
#